data_AF-A0A2Z7BD70-F1
#
_entry.id   AF-A0A2Z7BD70-F1
#
_cell.length_a   1.000
_cell.length_b   1.000
_cell.length_c   1.000
_cell.angle_alpha   90.00
_cell.angle_beta   90.00
_cell.angle_gamma   90.00
#
_symmetry.space_group_name_H-M   'P 1'
#
loop_
_entity.id
_entity.type
_entity.pdbx_description
1 polymer ?
#
loop_
_entity_poly.entity_id
_entity_poly.type
_entity_poly.pdbx_seq_one_letter_code
_entity_poly.pdbx_strand_id
1 'polypeptide(L)'
;MSSPSTSRVGSAAESIDSASPVSQAGEPWLPEPEELPTTPWYEEKASTLRLSDIPIIKDKGGMMGKFEVVIPHPDERAHRPPPGFHTFYLNQIEMGLRFPIPRFIAAFCRHISLSPSQLSPNSYSFLLALAVLLSYHGLPLIPYVLMQLVQIKRLGPGKFYLSHKGDHSFIKGNPSSHKGWMSRFFYAKCDVMRDPWKCEMHWRDSAVTIVPRTPDRAPSLTPFLEAMHGKRKT
;
A
#
# COMPACT_ATOMS: atom_id res chain seq x y z
N MET A 1 -53.25 -53.01 -60.96
CA MET A 1 -53.51 -54.47 -60.94
C MET A 1 -52.35 -55.12 -61.68
N SER A 2 -51.52 -56.03 -61.17
CA SER A 2 -51.38 -56.66 -59.86
C SER A 2 -50.00 -57.36 -59.87
N SER A 3 -49.21 -57.17 -58.80
CA SER A 3 -48.37 -58.19 -58.13
C SER A 3 -47.23 -58.90 -58.89
N PRO A 4 -46.33 -59.68 -58.23
CA PRO A 4 -46.03 -59.82 -56.80
C PRO A 4 -44.53 -59.72 -56.43
N SER A 5 -44.31 -59.72 -55.12
CA SER A 5 -43.12 -60.06 -54.32
C SER A 5 -42.36 -61.32 -54.77
N THR A 6 -41.05 -61.40 -54.50
CA THR A 6 -40.43 -62.43 -53.61
C THR A 6 -38.90 -62.32 -53.47
N SER A 7 -38.50 -62.44 -52.19
CA SER A 7 -37.25 -62.91 -51.57
C SER A 7 -36.04 -63.34 -52.41
N ARG A 8 -34.83 -62.90 -51.99
CA ARG A 8 -33.68 -63.82 -51.76
C ARG A 8 -32.60 -63.24 -50.82
N VAL A 9 -32.54 -63.83 -49.62
CA VAL A 9 -31.41 -64.26 -48.77
C VAL A 9 -29.97 -63.81 -49.09
N GLY A 10 -29.23 -63.40 -48.03
CA GLY A 10 -27.77 -63.54 -47.87
C GLY A 10 -27.05 -62.22 -47.56
N SER A 11 -26.84 -61.85 -46.29
CA SER A 11 -25.71 -62.20 -45.41
C SER A 11 -24.42 -61.39 -45.66
N ALA A 12 -23.75 -61.11 -44.54
CA ALA A 12 -22.39 -60.61 -44.33
C ALA A 12 -22.23 -59.08 -44.18
N ALA A 13 -21.87 -58.74 -42.95
CA ALA A 13 -21.33 -57.48 -42.49
C ALA A 13 -20.04 -57.09 -43.22
N GLU A 14 -19.81 -55.79 -43.37
CA GLU A 14 -18.64 -55.13 -42.79
C GLU A 14 -18.81 -53.61 -42.89
N SER A 15 -18.69 -52.96 -41.73
CA SER A 15 -18.81 -51.53 -41.51
C SER A 15 -17.43 -50.90 -41.60
N ILE A 16 -17.23 -50.00 -42.55
CA ILE A 16 -16.02 -49.15 -42.61
C ILE A 16 -16.51 -47.71 -42.52
N ASP A 17 -16.53 -47.17 -41.31
CA ASP A 17 -16.72 -45.75 -41.07
C ASP A 17 -15.36 -45.06 -41.16
N SER A 18 -15.26 -44.11 -42.08
CA SER A 18 -14.06 -43.33 -42.36
C SER A 18 -14.21 -41.96 -41.73
N ALA A 19 -13.43 -41.67 -40.69
CA ALA A 19 -13.19 -40.31 -40.23
C ALA A 19 -11.75 -40.17 -39.74
N SER A 20 -11.00 -39.27 -40.39
CA SER A 20 -9.61 -38.96 -40.09
C SER A 20 -9.46 -38.20 -38.75
N PRO A 21 -8.42 -38.47 -37.93
CA PRO A 21 -8.25 -37.79 -36.65
C PRO A 21 -7.62 -36.40 -36.83
N VAL A 22 -8.28 -35.39 -36.26
CA VAL A 22 -7.78 -34.03 -36.09
C VAL A 22 -6.70 -34.04 -35.00
N SER A 23 -5.46 -33.74 -35.38
CA SER A 23 -4.33 -33.58 -34.47
C SER A 23 -4.53 -32.36 -33.57
N GLN A 24 -4.78 -32.57 -32.27
CA GLN A 24 -4.71 -31.53 -31.26
C GLN A 24 -3.24 -31.27 -30.91
N ALA A 25 -2.71 -30.13 -31.36
CA ALA A 25 -1.41 -29.63 -30.93
C ALA A 25 -1.54 -29.19 -29.46
N GLY A 26 -0.79 -29.83 -28.56
CA GLY A 26 -0.77 -29.50 -27.14
C GLY A 26 -0.26 -28.08 -26.90
N GLU A 27 -0.96 -27.34 -26.04
CA GLU A 27 -0.53 -26.03 -25.57
C GLU A 27 0.82 -26.14 -24.82
N PRO A 28 1.74 -25.19 -24.99
CA PRO A 28 2.98 -25.15 -24.22
C PRO A 28 2.65 -24.89 -22.74
N TRP A 29 3.02 -25.83 -21.87
CA TRP A 29 2.93 -25.71 -20.42
C TRP A 29 3.58 -24.41 -19.96
N LEU A 30 2.76 -23.42 -19.60
CA LEU A 30 3.21 -22.28 -18.81
C LEU A 30 3.37 -22.77 -17.36
N PRO A 31 4.49 -22.49 -16.67
CA PRO A 31 4.57 -22.76 -15.25
C PRO A 31 3.45 -22.01 -14.53
N GLU A 32 2.71 -22.70 -13.67
CA GLU A 32 1.67 -22.06 -12.86
C GLU A 32 2.24 -20.85 -12.10
N PRO A 33 1.50 -19.74 -11.99
CA PRO A 33 1.95 -18.61 -11.18
C PRO A 33 2.14 -19.11 -9.75
N GLU A 34 3.35 -18.96 -9.19
CA GLU A 34 3.61 -19.24 -7.78
C GLU A 34 2.48 -18.63 -6.93
N GLU A 35 1.71 -19.48 -6.25
CA GLU A 35 0.62 -19.04 -5.38
C GLU A 35 1.19 -18.05 -4.37
N LEU A 36 0.68 -16.81 -4.40
CA LEU A 36 1.01 -15.82 -3.38
C LEU A 36 0.71 -16.44 -2.01
N PRO A 37 1.58 -16.25 -0.99
CA PRO A 37 1.34 -16.83 0.33
C PRO A 37 -0.08 -16.53 0.79
N THR A 38 -0.84 -17.59 1.07
CA THR A 38 -2.26 -17.52 1.44
C THR A 38 -2.49 -16.73 2.72
N THR A 39 -1.47 -16.63 3.57
CA THR A 39 -1.51 -15.89 4.83
C THR A 39 -0.90 -14.50 4.67
N PRO A 40 -1.63 -13.42 5.02
CA PRO A 40 -1.06 -12.08 5.01
C PRO A 40 0.14 -11.98 5.96
N TRP A 41 1.21 -11.31 5.52
CA TRP A 41 2.42 -11.11 6.33
C TRP A 41 2.18 -10.61 7.76
N TYR A 42 1.12 -9.83 8.00
CA TYR A 42 0.81 -9.24 9.30
C TYR A 42 0.20 -10.25 10.29
N GLU A 43 -0.14 -11.46 9.85
CA GLU A 43 -0.58 -12.57 10.70
C GLU A 43 0.58 -13.41 11.21
N GLU A 44 1.74 -13.35 10.56
CA GLU A 44 2.91 -14.17 10.93
C GLU A 44 3.94 -13.42 11.76
N LYS A 45 4.08 -12.11 11.56
CA LYS A 45 5.22 -11.36 12.11
C LYS A 45 4.95 -10.86 13.54
N ALA A 46 5.71 -11.42 14.48
CA ALA A 46 5.90 -10.85 15.81
C ALA A 46 6.84 -9.63 15.77
N SER A 47 6.77 -8.78 16.81
CA SER A 47 7.71 -7.68 16.93
C SER A 47 9.08 -8.19 17.37
N THR A 48 10.12 -7.58 16.82
CA THR A 48 11.54 -7.82 17.10
C THR A 48 12.14 -6.76 18.02
N LEU A 49 11.34 -5.74 18.38
CA LEU A 49 11.76 -4.70 19.32
C LEU A 49 11.85 -5.26 20.73
N ARG A 50 12.70 -4.63 21.55
CA ARG A 50 12.94 -4.99 22.95
C ARG A 50 12.52 -3.83 23.85
N LEU A 51 12.28 -4.11 25.12
CA LEU A 51 11.97 -3.06 26.11
C LEU A 51 13.04 -1.97 26.18
N SER A 52 14.31 -2.31 25.92
CA SER A 52 15.43 -1.37 25.82
C SER A 52 15.30 -0.37 24.67
N ASP A 53 14.45 -0.61 23.68
CA ASP A 53 14.23 0.30 22.55
C ASP A 53 13.24 1.43 22.88
N ILE A 54 12.45 1.30 23.96
CA ILE A 54 11.43 2.31 24.34
C ILE A 54 12.01 3.72 24.49
N PRO A 55 13.16 3.95 25.18
CA PRO A 55 13.75 5.27 25.27
C PRO A 55 14.09 5.86 23.89
N ILE A 56 14.63 5.05 22.98
CA ILE A 56 15.00 5.47 21.62
C ILE A 56 13.76 5.83 20.80
N ILE A 57 12.71 5.00 20.89
CA ILE A 57 11.42 5.26 20.24
C ILE A 57 10.84 6.58 20.76
N LYS A 58 10.85 6.77 22.08
CA LYS A 58 10.25 7.96 22.68
C LYS A 58 11.02 9.24 22.35
N ASP A 59 12.33 9.18 22.41
CA ASP A 59 13.22 10.31 22.09
C ASP A 59 13.11 10.69 20.61
N LYS A 60 13.42 9.75 19.70
CA LYS A 60 13.38 10.02 18.25
C LYS A 60 11.98 10.32 17.75
N GLY A 61 10.94 9.75 18.37
CA GLY A 61 9.54 10.00 18.03
C GLY A 61 9.00 11.33 18.56
N GLY A 62 9.68 12.02 19.47
CA GLY A 62 9.13 13.20 20.15
C GLY A 62 7.97 12.88 21.11
N MET A 63 7.94 11.66 21.64
CA MET A 63 6.84 11.10 22.42
C MET A 63 7.00 11.25 23.94
N MET A 64 8.14 11.78 24.40
CA MET A 64 8.48 11.92 25.81
C MET A 64 7.38 12.65 26.60
N GLY A 65 6.91 12.00 27.68
CA GLY A 65 5.92 12.54 28.61
C GLY A 65 4.48 12.69 28.07
N LYS A 66 4.21 12.34 26.80
CA LYS A 66 2.89 12.53 26.16
C LYS A 66 2.25 11.25 25.65
N PHE A 67 3.07 10.27 25.30
CA PHE A 67 2.61 9.00 24.76
C PHE A 67 3.14 7.83 25.59
N GLU A 68 2.24 6.90 25.85
CA GLU A 68 2.59 5.57 26.30
C GLU A 68 3.11 4.76 25.11
N VAL A 69 4.22 4.05 25.29
CA VAL A 69 4.85 3.21 24.27
C VAL A 69 5.04 1.83 24.87
N VAL A 70 4.52 0.81 24.19
CA VAL A 70 4.57 -0.59 24.62
C VAL A 70 5.18 -1.45 23.51
N ILE A 71 6.01 -2.39 23.92
CA ILE A 71 6.54 -3.43 23.03
C ILE A 71 5.54 -4.60 23.00
N PRO A 72 5.06 -5.01 21.82
CA PRO A 72 4.10 -6.10 21.67
C PRO A 72 4.64 -7.43 22.21
N HIS A 73 3.76 -8.24 22.80
CA HIS A 73 4.04 -9.65 23.10
C HIS A 73 4.22 -10.45 21.80
N PRO A 74 5.01 -11.55 21.78
CA PRO A 74 5.18 -12.39 20.59
C PRO A 74 3.89 -12.87 19.89
N ASP A 75 2.79 -13.00 20.63
CA ASP A 75 1.49 -13.45 20.11
C ASP A 75 0.64 -12.30 19.53
N GLU A 76 1.03 -11.05 19.77
CA GLU A 76 0.30 -9.89 19.27
C GLU A 76 0.71 -9.55 17.82
N ARG A 77 -0.17 -8.86 17.10
CA ARG A 77 0.01 -8.53 15.68
C ARG A 77 -0.22 -7.06 15.40
N ALA A 78 0.58 -6.53 14.47
CA ALA A 78 0.54 -5.14 14.05
C ALA A 78 -0.85 -4.62 13.63
N HIS A 79 -1.71 -5.47 13.07
CA HIS A 79 -3.05 -5.10 12.63
C HIS A 79 -4.12 -5.22 13.74
N ARG A 80 -3.77 -5.79 14.91
CA ARG A 80 -4.63 -5.99 16.09
C ARG A 80 -3.97 -5.39 17.35
N PRO A 81 -3.77 -4.06 17.40
CA PRO A 81 -3.28 -3.44 18.63
C PRO A 81 -4.30 -3.58 19.77
N PRO A 82 -3.83 -3.58 21.04
CA PRO A 82 -4.72 -3.55 22.20
C PRO A 82 -5.67 -2.34 22.20
N PRO A 83 -6.81 -2.41 22.90
CA PRO A 83 -7.76 -1.30 22.97
C PRO A 83 -7.10 0.03 23.40
N GLY A 84 -7.34 1.08 22.61
CA GLY A 84 -6.77 2.42 22.83
C GLY A 84 -5.33 2.61 22.36
N PHE A 85 -4.64 1.54 21.95
CA PHE A 85 -3.33 1.61 21.33
C PHE A 85 -3.43 1.58 19.81
N HIS A 86 -2.40 2.14 19.17
CA HIS A 86 -2.22 2.04 17.74
C HIS A 86 -0.79 1.67 17.38
N THR A 87 -0.65 0.98 16.25
CA THR A 87 0.62 0.45 15.78
C THR A 87 1.42 1.49 15.03
N PHE A 88 2.73 1.52 15.26
CA PHE A 88 3.69 2.28 14.47
C PHE A 88 4.99 1.48 14.34
N TYR A 89 5.89 1.93 13.47
CA TYR A 89 7.15 1.23 13.22
C TYR A 89 8.34 2.14 13.51
N LEU A 90 9.37 1.60 14.15
CA LEU A 90 10.60 2.35 14.43
C LEU A 90 11.22 2.90 13.14
N ASN A 91 11.13 2.16 12.04
CA ASN A 91 11.60 2.61 10.73
C ASN A 91 10.86 3.87 10.21
N GLN A 92 9.58 4.06 10.54
CA GLN A 92 8.86 5.28 10.16
C GLN A 92 9.41 6.48 10.94
N ILE A 93 9.75 6.31 12.23
CA ILE A 93 10.43 7.34 13.03
C ILE A 93 11.83 7.63 12.47
N GLU A 94 12.59 6.61 12.08
CA GLU A 94 13.89 6.77 11.43
C GLU A 94 13.78 7.57 10.12
N MET A 95 12.66 7.45 9.40
CA MET A 95 12.33 8.24 8.19
C MET A 95 11.61 9.56 8.47
N GLY A 96 11.62 10.02 9.72
CA GLY A 96 11.19 11.37 10.09
C GLY A 96 9.78 11.49 10.66
N LEU A 97 9.01 10.40 10.80
CA LEU A 97 7.73 10.46 11.53
C LEU A 97 7.97 10.92 12.98
N ARG A 98 7.18 11.89 13.43
CA ARG A 98 7.20 12.43 14.80
C ARG A 98 5.78 12.46 15.37
N PHE A 99 5.69 12.59 16.69
CA PHE A 99 4.45 12.58 17.44
C PHE A 99 4.27 13.89 18.24
N PRO A 100 3.03 14.44 18.32
CA PRO A 100 1.85 14.03 17.56
C PRO A 100 2.07 14.11 16.05
N ILE A 101 1.34 13.28 15.28
CA ILE A 101 1.53 13.15 13.83
C ILE A 101 1.38 14.54 13.19
N PRO A 102 2.32 14.97 12.30
CA PRO A 102 2.21 16.24 11.62
C PRO A 102 0.84 16.41 10.94
N ARG A 103 0.20 17.56 11.15
CA ARG A 103 -1.20 17.79 10.76
C ARG A 103 -1.49 17.47 9.30
N PHE A 104 -0.57 17.79 8.39
CA PHE A 104 -0.76 17.51 6.96
C PHE A 104 -0.69 16.01 6.64
N ILE A 105 0.14 15.24 7.36
CA ILE A 105 0.21 13.77 7.22
C ILE A 105 -1.07 13.16 7.76
N ALA A 106 -1.55 13.59 8.93
CA ALA A 106 -2.81 13.12 9.48
C ALA A 106 -3.99 13.45 8.55
N ALA A 107 -4.06 14.68 8.03
CA ALA A 107 -5.08 15.07 7.06
C ALA A 107 -5.02 14.26 5.76
N PHE A 108 -3.81 13.94 5.28
CA PHE A 108 -3.60 13.08 4.12
C PHE A 108 -4.06 11.64 4.38
N CYS A 109 -3.63 11.03 5.49
CA CYS A 109 -4.04 9.67 5.88
C CYS A 109 -5.55 9.54 6.05
N ARG A 110 -6.18 10.55 6.67
CA ARG A 110 -7.65 10.66 6.77
C ARG A 110 -8.33 10.74 5.40
N HIS A 111 -7.73 11.47 4.45
CA HIS A 111 -8.30 11.64 3.12
C HIS A 111 -8.26 10.36 2.29
N ILE A 112 -7.18 9.57 2.41
CA ILE A 112 -6.99 8.32 1.68
C ILE A 112 -7.58 7.10 2.43
N SER A 113 -8.16 7.35 3.61
CA SER A 113 -8.69 6.34 4.53
C SER A 113 -7.70 5.20 4.81
N LEU A 114 -6.43 5.53 5.07
CA LEU A 114 -5.42 4.55 5.48
C LEU A 114 -4.85 4.92 6.84
N SER A 115 -4.56 3.91 7.65
CA SER A 115 -3.81 4.12 8.87
C SER A 115 -2.35 4.50 8.55
N PRO A 116 -1.74 5.47 9.27
CA PRO A 116 -0.34 5.81 9.12
C PRO A 116 0.58 4.58 9.15
N SER A 117 0.26 3.57 9.96
CA SER A 117 1.05 2.35 10.08
C SER A 117 1.14 1.55 8.77
N GLN A 118 0.16 1.70 7.88
CA GLN A 118 0.12 0.98 6.60
C GLN A 118 1.01 1.61 5.52
N LEU A 119 1.50 2.83 5.75
CA LEU A 119 2.45 3.51 4.86
C LEU A 119 3.88 3.03 5.13
N SER A 120 4.63 2.75 4.06
CA SER A 120 6.04 2.37 4.15
C SER A 120 6.90 3.48 4.79
N PRO A 121 8.05 3.15 5.41
CA PRO A 121 8.95 4.15 5.98
C PRO A 121 9.33 5.25 4.98
N ASN A 122 9.65 4.87 3.75
CA ASN A 122 9.98 5.82 2.68
C ASN A 122 8.87 6.83 2.37
N SER A 123 7.61 6.47 2.63
CA SER A 123 6.47 7.37 2.42
C SER A 123 6.55 8.59 3.33
N TYR A 124 7.12 8.47 4.53
CA TYR A 124 7.30 9.58 5.47
C TYR A 124 8.41 10.52 5.03
N SER A 125 9.58 9.98 4.68
CA SER A 125 10.67 10.77 4.10
C SER A 125 10.18 11.53 2.86
N PHE A 126 9.45 10.85 1.96
CA PHE A 126 8.86 11.44 0.77
C PHE A 126 7.86 12.56 1.09
N LEU A 127 6.92 12.34 2.01
CA LEU A 127 5.94 13.35 2.41
C LEU A 127 6.60 14.57 3.07
N LEU A 128 7.62 14.38 3.89
CA LEU A 128 8.34 15.47 4.56
C LEU A 128 9.18 16.28 3.57
N ALA A 129 9.90 15.62 2.65
CA ALA A 129 10.62 16.30 1.58
C ALA A 129 9.67 17.09 0.68
N LEU A 130 8.54 16.49 0.29
CA LEU A 130 7.51 17.17 -0.48
C LEU A 130 6.95 18.37 0.29
N ALA A 131 6.71 18.24 1.59
CA ALA A 131 6.22 19.33 2.42
C ALA A 131 7.18 20.51 2.48
N VAL A 132 8.49 20.27 2.58
CA VAL A 132 9.51 21.32 2.52
C VAL A 132 9.48 22.04 1.18
N LEU A 133 9.45 21.29 0.06
CA LEU A 133 9.41 21.86 -1.29
C LEU A 133 8.13 22.68 -1.52
N LEU A 134 6.97 22.14 -1.17
CA LEU A 134 5.70 22.87 -1.30
C LEU A 134 5.69 24.15 -0.46
N SER A 135 6.18 24.08 0.78
CA SER A 135 6.25 25.25 1.66
C SER A 135 7.19 26.32 1.10
N TYR A 136 8.34 25.92 0.56
CA TYR A 136 9.29 26.81 -0.09
C TYR A 136 8.67 27.55 -1.30
N HIS A 137 7.80 26.86 -2.06
CA HIS A 137 7.07 27.44 -3.19
C HIS A 137 5.72 28.08 -2.82
N GLY A 138 5.41 28.25 -1.52
CA GLY A 138 4.17 28.88 -1.06
C GLY A 138 2.90 28.07 -1.34
N LEU A 139 3.03 26.76 -1.59
CA LEU A 139 1.90 25.87 -1.85
C LEU A 139 1.34 25.28 -0.54
N PRO A 140 0.01 25.20 -0.38
CA PRO A 140 -0.60 24.70 0.84
C PRO A 140 -0.44 23.18 0.98
N LEU A 141 -0.12 22.73 2.20
CA LEU A 141 -0.02 21.31 2.57
C LEU A 141 -1.40 20.70 2.85
N ILE A 142 -2.26 20.69 1.84
CA ILE A 142 -3.62 20.15 1.91
C ILE A 142 -3.75 18.88 1.07
N PRO A 143 -4.67 17.95 1.41
CA PRO A 143 -4.86 16.72 0.65
C PRO A 143 -5.05 16.95 -0.85
N TYR A 144 -5.77 18.01 -1.24
CA TYR A 144 -5.95 18.37 -2.66
C TYR A 144 -4.62 18.49 -3.41
N VAL A 145 -3.67 19.29 -2.91
CA VAL A 145 -2.35 19.49 -3.55
C VAL A 145 -1.56 18.18 -3.56
N LEU A 146 -1.54 17.47 -2.43
CA LEU A 146 -0.79 16.22 -2.30
C LEU A 146 -1.29 15.16 -3.30
N MET A 147 -2.59 15.01 -3.50
CA MET A 147 -3.17 14.02 -4.43
C MET A 147 -2.95 14.37 -5.92
N GLN A 148 -2.55 15.60 -6.24
CA GLN A 148 -2.10 15.93 -7.60
C GLN A 148 -0.66 15.49 -7.85
N LEU A 149 0.16 15.38 -6.80
CA LEU A 149 1.60 15.12 -6.90
C LEU A 149 1.98 13.70 -6.46
N VAL A 150 1.11 13.03 -5.71
CA VAL A 150 1.36 11.74 -5.07
C VAL A 150 0.40 10.69 -5.61
N GLN A 151 0.92 9.50 -5.88
CA GLN A 151 0.15 8.29 -6.12
C GLN A 151 0.43 7.26 -5.03
N ILE A 152 -0.61 6.52 -4.66
CA ILE A 152 -0.58 5.47 -3.65
C ILE A 152 -0.48 4.15 -4.38
N LYS A 153 0.50 3.32 -4.00
CA LYS A 153 0.72 2.02 -4.62
C LYS A 153 0.68 0.93 -3.55
N ARG A 154 -0.02 -0.16 -3.85
CA ARG A 154 -0.12 -1.32 -2.96
C ARG A 154 1.11 -2.20 -3.13
N LEU A 155 1.77 -2.53 -2.02
CA LEU A 155 2.89 -3.50 -1.99
C LEU A 155 2.42 -4.91 -1.62
N GLY A 156 1.24 -5.03 -1.01
CA GLY A 156 0.66 -6.28 -0.55
C GLY A 156 -0.53 -6.03 0.37
N PRO A 157 -1.11 -7.08 0.99
CA PRO A 157 -2.19 -6.94 1.96
C PRO A 157 -1.80 -5.97 3.07
N GLY A 158 -2.57 -4.89 3.29
CA GLY A 158 -2.28 -3.89 4.33
C GLY A 158 -0.97 -3.09 4.18
N LYS A 159 -0.25 -3.18 3.03
CA LYS A 159 0.99 -2.43 2.77
C LYS A 159 0.83 -1.45 1.62
N PHE A 160 1.17 -0.19 1.85
CA PHE A 160 1.15 0.85 0.84
C PHE A 160 2.45 1.65 0.83
N TYR A 161 2.79 2.20 -0.32
CA TYR A 161 3.84 3.20 -0.44
C TYR A 161 3.38 4.38 -1.28
N LEU A 162 3.97 5.53 -0.99
CA LEU A 162 3.75 6.75 -1.75
C LEU A 162 4.88 6.95 -2.76
N SER A 163 4.51 7.40 -3.94
CA SER A 163 5.45 7.81 -4.98
C SER A 163 4.90 9.02 -5.72
N HIS A 164 5.73 9.66 -6.53
CA HIS A 164 5.26 10.73 -7.40
C HIS A 164 4.19 10.23 -8.36
N LYS A 165 3.17 11.05 -8.60
CA LYS A 165 2.18 10.83 -9.65
C LYS A 165 2.75 11.28 -11.00
N GLY A 166 2.48 10.53 -12.06
CA GLY A 166 3.03 10.80 -13.40
C GLY A 166 4.56 10.68 -13.44
N ASP A 167 5.18 11.40 -14.39
CA ASP A 167 6.63 11.32 -14.66
C ASP A 167 7.47 12.29 -13.82
N HIS A 168 6.90 12.78 -12.72
CA HIS A 168 7.64 13.61 -11.78
C HIS A 168 8.66 12.74 -11.03
N SER A 169 9.94 13.14 -11.03
CA SER A 169 10.99 12.41 -10.30
C SER A 169 11.95 13.36 -9.58
N PHE A 170 11.42 14.39 -8.92
CA PHE A 170 12.24 15.42 -8.29
C PHE A 170 12.68 15.08 -6.85
N ILE A 171 12.00 14.17 -6.14
CA ILE A 171 12.46 13.65 -4.84
C ILE A 171 13.18 12.31 -5.05
N LYS A 172 14.49 12.27 -4.84
CA LYS A 172 15.33 11.07 -4.98
C LYS A 172 16.18 10.85 -3.72
N GLY A 173 16.87 9.72 -3.65
CA GLY A 173 17.85 9.42 -2.59
C GLY A 173 17.35 8.51 -1.47
N ASN A 174 16.06 8.18 -1.43
CA ASN A 174 15.58 7.15 -0.52
C ASN A 174 16.10 5.75 -0.92
N PRO A 175 16.42 4.87 0.04
CA PRO A 175 16.69 3.46 -0.23
C PRO A 175 15.50 2.82 -0.96
N SER A 176 15.76 1.82 -1.81
CA SER A 176 14.69 1.11 -2.53
C SER A 176 13.73 0.37 -1.60
N SER A 177 14.21 -0.07 -0.43
CA SER A 177 13.39 -0.73 0.59
C SER A 177 14.03 -0.67 1.98
N HIS A 178 13.20 -0.80 3.02
CA HIS A 178 13.64 -1.07 4.38
C HIS A 178 13.36 -2.54 4.72
N LYS A 179 14.30 -3.45 4.43
CA LYS A 179 14.08 -4.88 4.72
C LYS A 179 13.76 -5.10 6.21
N GLY A 180 12.77 -5.95 6.50
CA GLY A 180 12.37 -6.29 7.86
C GLY A 180 11.65 -5.19 8.64
N TRP A 181 11.34 -4.02 8.05
CA TRP A 181 10.71 -2.92 8.80
C TRP A 181 9.41 -3.32 9.51
N MET A 182 8.67 -4.25 8.92
CA MET A 182 7.40 -4.75 9.43
C MET A 182 7.49 -5.57 10.71
N SER A 183 8.68 -6.06 11.09
CA SER A 183 8.87 -6.73 12.38
C SER A 183 9.33 -5.76 13.46
N ARG A 184 9.51 -4.45 13.16
CA ARG A 184 9.95 -3.44 14.14
C ARG A 184 8.79 -2.55 14.58
N PHE A 185 7.66 -3.17 14.94
CA PHE A 185 6.44 -2.47 15.34
C PHE A 185 6.31 -2.33 16.86
N PHE A 186 5.72 -1.22 17.29
CA PHE A 186 5.38 -0.94 18.67
C PHE A 186 3.96 -0.37 18.76
N TYR A 187 3.41 -0.35 19.96
CA TYR A 187 2.13 0.24 20.25
C TYR A 187 2.30 1.59 20.93
N ALA A 188 1.47 2.56 20.53
CA ALA A 188 1.42 3.88 21.11
C ALA A 188 0.00 4.28 21.51
N LYS A 189 -0.13 4.93 22.67
CA LYS A 189 -1.39 5.48 23.17
C LYS A 189 -1.16 6.90 23.69
N CYS A 190 -2.18 7.74 23.62
CA CYS A 190 -2.13 9.08 24.19
C CYS A 190 -3.47 9.44 24.82
N ASP A 191 -3.48 9.49 26.15
CA ASP A 191 -4.69 9.80 26.93
C ASP A 191 -4.79 11.28 27.32
N VAL A 192 -3.68 12.03 27.19
CA VAL A 192 -3.60 13.44 27.59
C VAL A 192 -4.10 14.41 26.52
N MET A 193 -4.30 13.95 25.28
CA MET A 193 -4.73 14.79 24.17
C MET A 193 -6.12 14.35 23.67
N ARG A 194 -7.00 15.32 23.41
CA ARG A 194 -8.27 15.07 22.70
C ARG A 194 -7.98 14.84 21.22
N ASP A 195 -8.35 13.67 20.72
CA ASP A 195 -8.09 13.22 19.33
C ASP A 195 -6.61 13.45 18.92
N PRO A 196 -5.67 12.69 19.50
CA PRO A 196 -4.23 12.88 19.28
C PRO A 196 -3.80 12.57 17.83
N TRP A 197 -4.59 11.77 17.12
CA TRP A 197 -4.21 11.21 15.83
C TRP A 197 -4.78 12.00 14.66
N LYS A 198 -6.04 12.45 14.74
CA LYS A 198 -6.73 13.26 13.70
C LYS A 198 -6.75 12.59 12.32
N CYS A 199 -6.59 11.27 12.28
CA CYS A 199 -6.60 10.46 11.07
C CYS A 199 -7.23 9.08 11.31
N GLU A 200 -7.50 8.37 10.20
CA GLU A 200 -7.89 6.96 10.27
C GLU A 200 -6.76 6.17 10.95
N MET A 201 -7.12 5.32 11.90
CA MET A 201 -6.17 4.49 12.64
C MET A 201 -6.41 3.00 12.40
N HIS A 202 -7.57 2.64 11.86
CA HIS A 202 -7.90 1.27 11.51
C HIS A 202 -7.24 0.88 10.19
N TRP A 203 -6.78 -0.37 10.15
CA TRP A 203 -6.24 -0.93 8.92
C TRP A 203 -7.36 -1.17 7.91
N ARG A 204 -7.02 -0.97 6.63
CA ARG A 204 -7.90 -1.23 5.49
C ARG A 204 -7.17 -2.07 4.46
N ASP A 205 -7.89 -2.96 3.78
CA ASP A 205 -7.31 -3.78 2.72
C ASP A 205 -7.02 -2.99 1.43
N SER A 206 -7.74 -1.88 1.24
CA SER A 206 -7.61 -1.01 0.07
C SER A 206 -7.61 0.46 0.49
N ALA A 207 -6.78 1.26 -0.20
CA ALA A 207 -6.84 2.70 -0.10
C ALA A 207 -8.08 3.21 -0.82
N VAL A 208 -8.89 4.05 -0.18
CA VAL A 208 -9.98 4.74 -0.87
C VAL A 208 -9.42 6.06 -1.37
N THR A 209 -9.13 6.12 -2.67
CA THR A 209 -8.75 7.39 -3.30
C THR A 209 -10.01 8.16 -3.62
N ILE A 210 -10.57 8.86 -2.63
CA ILE A 210 -11.65 9.82 -2.86
C ILE A 210 -11.03 10.98 -3.65
N VAL A 211 -11.62 11.37 -4.77
CA VAL A 211 -11.19 12.58 -5.48
C VAL A 211 -11.28 13.75 -4.49
N PRO A 212 -10.15 14.43 -4.17
CA PRO A 212 -10.19 15.53 -3.23
C PRO A 212 -11.13 16.61 -3.76
N ARG A 213 -11.98 17.13 -2.88
CA ARG A 213 -12.79 18.30 -3.19
C ARG A 213 -11.87 19.41 -3.66
N THR A 214 -12.15 19.94 -4.84
CA THR A 214 -11.45 21.12 -5.35
C THR A 214 -11.76 22.28 -4.40
N PRO A 215 -10.74 22.93 -3.81
CA PRO A 215 -10.97 24.12 -2.99
C PRO A 215 -11.43 25.28 -3.89
N ASP A 216 -12.20 26.22 -3.33
CA ASP A 216 -12.75 27.38 -4.05
C ASP A 216 -11.68 28.16 -4.83
N ARG A 217 -10.45 28.17 -4.31
CA ARG A 217 -9.27 28.69 -4.99
C ARG A 217 -8.20 27.59 -5.09
N ALA A 218 -8.27 26.79 -6.16
CA ALA A 218 -7.26 25.78 -6.45
C ALA A 218 -5.89 26.42 -6.76
N PRO A 219 -4.81 26.05 -6.04
CA PRO A 219 -3.48 26.57 -6.34
C PRO A 219 -2.97 25.98 -7.67
N SER A 220 -2.37 26.82 -8.51
CA SER A 220 -1.70 26.36 -9.72
C SER A 220 -0.39 25.64 -9.36
N LEU A 221 -0.24 24.42 -9.86
CA LEU A 221 0.98 23.63 -9.67
C LEU A 221 2.00 23.83 -10.79
N THR A 222 1.64 24.52 -11.88
CA THR A 222 2.51 24.71 -13.05
C THR A 222 3.85 25.35 -12.69
N PRO A 223 3.92 26.48 -11.97
CA PRO A 223 5.21 27.11 -11.66
C PRO A 223 6.10 26.22 -10.79
N PHE A 224 5.48 25.45 -9.88
CA PHE A 224 6.19 24.49 -9.04
C PHE A 224 6.77 23.36 -9.89
N LEU A 225 5.96 22.75 -10.76
CA LEU A 225 6.41 21.65 -11.62
C LEU A 225 7.48 22.09 -12.62
N GLU A 226 7.38 23.29 -13.18
CA GLU A 226 8.42 23.86 -14.04
C GLU A 226 9.75 24.04 -13.30
N ALA A 227 9.70 24.56 -12.06
CA ALA A 227 10.87 24.70 -11.22
C ALA A 227 11.51 23.34 -10.89
N MET A 228 10.70 22.30 -10.63
CA MET A 228 11.17 20.96 -10.26
C MET A 228 11.77 20.17 -11.44
N HIS A 229 11.29 20.36 -12.67
CA HIS A 229 11.84 19.67 -13.84
C HIS A 229 13.17 20.27 -14.32
N GLY A 230 13.50 21.48 -13.86
CA GLY A 230 14.61 22.26 -14.40
C GLY A 230 14.36 22.66 -15.86
N LYS A 231 15.05 23.71 -16.34
CA LYS A 231 15.15 23.91 -17.78
C LYS A 231 15.87 22.68 -18.33
N ARG A 232 15.17 21.80 -19.05
CA ARG A 232 15.83 20.83 -19.94
C ARG A 232 16.79 21.67 -20.77
N LYS A 233 18.09 21.51 -20.57
CA LYS A 233 19.10 22.16 -21.41
C LYS A 233 18.82 21.65 -22.82
N THR A 234 18.26 22.54 -23.65
CA THR A 234 18.28 22.44 -25.11
C THR A 234 19.70 22.30 -25.59
#